data_AF-A0A1A3T531-F1
#
_entry.id   AF-A0A1A3T531-F1
#
_cell.length_a   1.000
_cell.length_b   1.000
_cell.length_c   1.000
_cell.angle_alpha   90.00
_cell.angle_beta   90.00
_cell.angle_gamma   90.00
#
_symmetry.space_group_name_H-M   'P 1'
#
loop_
_entity.id
_entity.type
_entity.pdbx_description
1 polymer ?
#
loop_
_entity_poly.entity_id
_entity_poly.type
_entity_poly.pdbx_seq_one_letter_code
_entity_poly.pdbx_strand_id
1 'polypeptide(L)'
;MTEDSALEVAQAQNAALEASIVRRAAQADAVLTNCIESYINWLNQNPDKHPLWNLTHHLVSTSVETAAAIRERMAIKWAGDPDEQAKVERSVTNSLRRSAGTNYQALVSYALARFLLQRQSHWYVMHPVPPTFAHSLAIRFGAAIPSGGATGEGDGENEIETPDDAEAPEAAAVTIKPDLDILLRNASWSGSAADSEPVLVLSVKTSLADRAGAAARWKMYFDLVTQPCVHASEDECAYRRLSIELAHDPHVRITHGIVTANIYKINSDPYYAQFGELRSNQARSNTFMFDLRYTTREESADVMAEGWESLTRIEQWLDDTARTNGMLP
;
A
#
# COMPACT_ATOMS: atom_id res chain seq x y z
N MET A 1 -22.28 -16.32 -11.59
CA MET A 1 -22.80 -15.10 -10.93
C MET A 1 -23.33 -14.20 -12.04
N THR A 2 -24.51 -13.60 -11.88
CA THR A 2 -25.02 -12.62 -12.85
C THR A 2 -24.30 -11.29 -12.67
N GLU A 3 -24.26 -10.46 -13.71
CA GLU A 3 -23.66 -9.13 -13.67
C GLU A 3 -24.30 -8.25 -12.58
N ASP A 4 -25.63 -8.28 -12.48
CA ASP A 4 -26.38 -7.58 -11.42
C ASP A 4 -25.97 -8.04 -10.02
N SER A 5 -25.78 -9.35 -9.83
CA SER A 5 -25.36 -9.91 -8.53
C SER A 5 -23.94 -9.49 -8.17
N ALA A 6 -23.02 -9.38 -9.15
CA ALA A 6 -21.67 -8.90 -8.90
C ALA A 6 -21.65 -7.42 -8.53
N LEU A 7 -22.47 -6.59 -9.21
CA LEU A 7 -22.60 -5.18 -8.90
C LEU A 7 -23.15 -4.96 -7.48
N GLU A 8 -24.20 -5.69 -7.11
CA GLU A 8 -24.77 -5.64 -5.76
C GLU A 8 -23.75 -6.00 -4.68
N VAL A 9 -22.93 -7.03 -4.92
CA VAL A 9 -21.84 -7.42 -4.02
C VAL A 9 -20.82 -6.29 -3.87
N ALA A 10 -20.34 -5.70 -4.97
CA ALA A 10 -19.37 -4.61 -4.93
C ALA A 10 -19.91 -3.39 -4.17
N GLN A 11 -21.16 -3.00 -4.45
CA GLN A 11 -21.83 -1.89 -3.78
C GLN A 11 -22.01 -2.16 -2.29
N ALA A 12 -22.45 -3.36 -1.91
CA ALA A 12 -22.59 -3.74 -0.51
C ALA A 12 -21.25 -3.68 0.25
N GLN A 13 -20.16 -4.16 -0.37
CA GLN A 13 -18.82 -4.11 0.22
C GLN A 13 -18.33 -2.68 0.42
N ASN A 14 -18.45 -1.81 -0.59
CA ASN A 14 -18.03 -0.41 -0.47
C ASN A 14 -18.87 0.36 0.57
N ALA A 15 -20.19 0.15 0.60
CA ALA A 15 -21.07 0.76 1.60
C ALA A 15 -20.75 0.28 3.02
N ALA A 16 -20.46 -1.02 3.19
CA ALA A 16 -20.02 -1.57 4.46
C ALA A 16 -18.69 -0.98 4.93
N LEU A 17 -17.74 -0.75 4.01
CA LEU A 17 -16.47 -0.09 4.32
C LEU A 17 -16.68 1.37 4.76
N GLU A 18 -17.48 2.16 4.04
CA GLU A 18 -17.81 3.53 4.45
C GLU A 18 -18.40 3.55 5.86
N ALA A 19 -19.42 2.71 6.10
CA ALA A 19 -20.08 2.62 7.40
C ALA A 19 -19.13 2.18 8.52
N SER A 20 -18.21 1.26 8.23
CA SER A 20 -17.18 0.80 9.17
C SER A 20 -16.20 1.91 9.53
N ILE A 21 -15.73 2.69 8.55
CA ILE A 21 -14.84 3.84 8.78
C ILE A 21 -15.53 4.91 9.62
N VAL A 22 -16.77 5.28 9.27
CA VAL A 22 -17.57 6.26 10.03
C VAL A 22 -17.81 5.77 11.46
N ARG A 23 -18.15 4.50 11.65
CA ARG A 23 -18.36 3.92 12.98
C ARG A 23 -17.09 3.96 13.83
N ARG A 24 -15.93 3.65 13.24
CA ARG A 24 -14.64 3.77 13.95
C ARG A 24 -14.34 5.20 14.35
N ALA A 25 -14.64 6.16 13.48
CA ALA A 25 -14.46 7.57 13.77
C ALA A 25 -15.46 8.11 14.81
N ALA A 26 -16.64 7.52 14.96
CA ALA A 26 -17.60 7.92 15.99
C ALA A 26 -17.24 7.40 17.40
N GLN A 27 -16.17 6.61 17.56
CA GLN A 27 -15.72 6.17 18.89
C GLN A 27 -15.14 7.36 19.67
N ALA A 28 -15.45 7.44 20.97
CA ALA A 28 -15.14 8.61 21.80
C ALA A 28 -13.64 8.95 21.88
N ASP A 29 -12.76 7.98 21.65
CA ASP A 29 -11.30 8.13 21.72
C ASP A 29 -10.61 8.03 20.34
N ALA A 30 -11.39 8.05 19.26
CA ALA A 30 -10.87 7.89 17.92
C ALA A 30 -10.07 9.12 17.47
N VAL A 31 -8.82 8.87 17.13
CA VAL A 31 -7.92 9.88 16.54
C VAL A 31 -8.33 10.22 15.09
N LEU A 32 -9.26 9.46 14.51
CA LEU A 32 -9.77 9.61 13.16
C LEU A 32 -10.93 10.62 13.05
N THR A 33 -11.65 10.90 14.13
CA THR A 33 -12.93 11.64 14.15
C THR A 33 -12.85 12.95 13.38
N ASN A 34 -12.01 13.87 13.84
CA ASN A 34 -11.90 15.21 13.26
C ASN A 34 -11.57 15.16 11.76
N CYS A 35 -10.72 14.21 11.37
CA CYS A 35 -10.22 14.07 10.02
C CYS A 35 -11.32 13.59 9.05
N ILE A 36 -12.07 12.54 9.43
CA ILE A 36 -13.16 12.03 8.59
C ILE A 36 -14.35 12.98 8.57
N GLU A 37 -14.67 13.64 9.69
CA GLU A 37 -15.80 14.56 9.77
C GLU A 37 -15.54 15.80 8.92
N SER A 38 -14.33 16.36 9.01
CA SER A 38 -13.89 17.47 8.15
C SER A 38 -14.08 17.12 6.67
N TYR A 39 -13.66 15.92 6.27
CA TYR A 39 -13.77 15.46 4.88
C TYR A 39 -15.22 15.18 4.46
N ILE A 40 -16.03 14.51 5.27
CA ILE A 40 -17.45 14.24 4.97
C ILE A 40 -18.24 15.55 4.84
N ASN A 41 -18.01 16.50 5.76
CA ASN A 41 -18.64 17.82 5.69
C ASN A 41 -18.27 18.55 4.41
N TRP A 42 -16.99 18.48 4.01
CA TRP A 42 -16.52 19.07 2.76
C TRP A 42 -17.16 18.42 1.53
N LEU A 43 -17.23 17.08 1.47
CA LEU A 43 -17.90 16.37 0.38
C LEU A 43 -19.38 16.77 0.25
N ASN A 44 -20.09 16.86 1.36
CA ASN A 44 -21.50 17.26 1.37
C ASN A 44 -21.71 18.69 0.85
N GLN A 45 -20.74 19.57 1.08
CA GLN A 45 -20.76 20.96 0.60
C GLN A 45 -20.28 21.09 -0.85
N ASN A 46 -19.56 20.10 -1.37
CA ASN A 46 -18.92 20.12 -2.69
C ASN A 46 -19.23 18.84 -3.48
N PRO A 47 -20.52 18.54 -3.76
CA PRO A 47 -20.93 17.27 -4.37
C PRO A 47 -20.46 17.09 -5.82
N ASP A 48 -20.01 18.17 -6.47
CA ASP A 48 -19.44 18.18 -7.83
C ASP A 48 -17.95 17.80 -7.84
N LYS A 49 -17.30 17.77 -6.69
CA LYS A 49 -15.86 17.47 -6.59
C LYS A 49 -15.61 15.98 -6.51
N HIS A 50 -14.49 15.57 -7.10
CA HIS A 50 -14.03 14.19 -7.05
C HIS A 50 -13.76 13.78 -5.59
N PRO A 51 -14.21 12.60 -5.09
CA PRO A 51 -14.02 12.22 -3.70
C PRO A 51 -12.55 12.22 -3.23
N LEU A 52 -11.62 11.72 -4.05
CA LEU A 52 -10.18 11.74 -3.71
C LEU A 52 -9.52 13.13 -3.67
N TRP A 53 -10.27 14.21 -3.90
CA TRP A 53 -9.73 15.57 -3.94
C TRP A 53 -9.25 16.04 -2.57
N ASN A 54 -8.05 16.61 -2.54
CA ASN A 54 -7.45 17.34 -1.43
C ASN A 54 -7.55 16.65 -0.04
N LEU A 55 -7.48 15.31 0.02
CA LEU A 55 -7.49 14.57 1.29
C LEU A 55 -6.37 15.01 2.25
N THR A 56 -5.26 15.50 1.70
CA THR A 56 -4.14 16.07 2.47
C THR A 56 -4.60 17.23 3.35
N HIS A 57 -5.46 18.12 2.82
CA HIS A 57 -5.95 19.27 3.57
C HIS A 57 -6.68 18.83 4.84
N HIS A 58 -7.55 17.83 4.75
CA HIS A 58 -8.29 17.31 5.91
C HIS A 58 -7.36 16.67 6.94
N LEU A 59 -6.30 16.00 6.50
CA LEU A 59 -5.33 15.42 7.42
C LEU A 59 -4.50 16.48 8.17
N VAL A 60 -4.11 17.56 7.48
CA VAL A 60 -3.27 18.62 8.04
C VAL A 60 -4.07 19.60 8.87
N SER A 61 -5.23 20.06 8.37
CA SER A 61 -6.07 21.05 9.04
C SER A 61 -6.56 20.57 10.41
N THR A 62 -6.85 19.28 10.57
CA THR A 62 -7.34 18.73 11.84
C THR A 62 -6.23 18.28 12.79
N SER A 63 -4.96 18.50 12.43
CA SER A 63 -3.82 17.97 13.20
C SER A 63 -3.70 18.58 14.60
N VAL A 64 -4.08 19.85 14.75
CA VAL A 64 -4.01 20.58 16.02
C VAL A 64 -5.07 20.08 17.00
N GLU A 65 -6.32 19.95 16.54
CA GLU A 65 -7.44 19.43 17.32
C GLU A 65 -7.18 17.97 17.70
N THR A 66 -6.62 17.19 16.77
CA THR A 66 -6.21 15.81 17.02
C THR A 66 -5.12 15.75 18.10
N ALA A 67 -4.13 16.64 18.05
CA ALA A 67 -3.09 16.73 19.07
C ALA A 67 -3.66 17.12 20.44
N ALA A 68 -4.61 18.05 20.48
CA ALA A 68 -5.28 18.47 21.70
C ALA A 68 -6.06 17.30 22.36
N ALA A 69 -6.85 16.57 21.58
CA ALA A 69 -7.59 15.40 22.06
C ALA A 69 -6.66 14.29 22.59
N ILE A 70 -5.56 14.02 21.88
CA ILE A 70 -4.55 13.06 22.36
C ILE A 70 -3.92 13.55 23.67
N ARG A 71 -3.58 14.84 23.76
CA ARG A 71 -2.94 15.43 24.94
C ARG A 71 -3.83 15.32 26.17
N GLU A 72 -5.11 15.66 26.06
CA GLU A 72 -6.08 15.53 27.14
C GLU A 72 -6.13 14.10 27.69
N ARG A 73 -6.24 13.11 26.80
CA ARG A 73 -6.23 11.69 27.18
C ARG A 73 -4.93 11.26 27.84
N MET A 74 -3.79 11.72 27.32
CA MET A 74 -2.48 11.37 27.88
C MET A 74 -2.21 12.03 29.22
N ALA A 75 -2.75 13.24 29.46
CA ALA A 75 -2.68 13.91 30.75
C ALA A 75 -3.39 13.09 31.82
N ILE A 76 -4.61 12.60 31.54
CA ILE A 76 -5.34 11.70 32.44
C ILE A 76 -4.53 10.42 32.70
N LYS A 77 -3.94 9.83 31.66
CA LYS A 77 -3.18 8.58 31.76
C LYS A 77 -1.92 8.71 32.64
N TRP A 78 -1.22 9.83 32.55
CA TRP A 78 0.05 10.07 33.24
C TRP A 78 -0.09 10.91 34.51
N ALA A 79 -1.32 11.19 34.94
CA ALA A 79 -1.61 11.99 36.12
C ALA A 79 -0.88 11.46 37.36
N GLY A 80 -0.11 12.34 38.02
CA GLY A 80 0.63 12.00 39.24
C GLY A 80 1.99 11.35 39.00
N ASP A 81 2.43 11.22 37.75
CA ASP A 81 3.79 10.81 37.42
C ASP A 81 4.77 11.99 37.61
N PRO A 82 5.96 11.79 38.21
CA PRO A 82 6.97 12.85 38.37
C PRO A 82 7.38 13.52 37.05
N ASP A 83 7.30 12.79 35.94
CA ASP A 83 7.65 13.25 34.59
C ASP A 83 6.40 13.40 33.68
N GLU A 84 5.22 13.63 34.27
CA GLU A 84 3.93 13.68 33.58
C GLU A 84 3.99 14.49 32.28
N GLN A 85 4.43 15.76 32.35
CA GLN A 85 4.46 16.65 31.19
C GLN A 85 5.34 16.11 30.05
N ALA A 86 6.52 15.56 30.37
CA ALA A 86 7.42 15.00 29.37
C ALA A 86 6.85 13.72 28.74
N LYS A 87 6.18 12.88 29.53
CA LYS A 87 5.51 11.65 29.06
C LYS A 87 4.30 11.96 28.18
N VAL A 88 3.53 13.00 28.52
CA VAL A 88 2.41 13.48 27.71
C VAL A 88 2.89 13.92 26.33
N GLU A 89 3.85 14.85 26.25
CA GLU A 89 4.30 15.38 24.94
C GLU A 89 4.98 14.32 24.06
N ARG A 90 5.73 13.39 24.67
CA ARG A 90 6.28 12.24 23.94
C ARG A 90 5.18 11.33 23.40
N SER A 91 4.12 11.11 24.18
CA SER A 91 2.98 10.29 23.78
C SER A 91 2.15 10.96 22.67
N VAL A 92 1.99 12.29 22.72
CA VAL A 92 1.34 13.09 21.67
C VAL A 92 2.13 12.96 20.37
N THR A 93 3.44 13.20 20.41
CA THR A 93 4.31 13.11 19.23
C THR A 93 4.27 11.73 18.58
N ASN A 94 4.40 10.67 19.39
CA ASN A 94 4.37 9.29 18.90
C ASN A 94 3.00 8.90 18.34
N SER A 95 1.92 9.31 19.02
CA SER A 95 0.56 9.02 18.57
C SER A 95 0.26 9.73 17.26
N LEU A 96 0.58 11.01 17.13
CA LEU A 96 0.38 11.77 15.88
C LEU A 96 1.13 11.15 14.70
N ARG A 97 2.40 10.75 14.91
CA ARG A 97 3.19 10.12 13.86
C ARG A 97 2.58 8.80 13.39
N ARG A 98 2.01 8.01 14.29
CA ARG A 98 1.38 6.73 13.97
C ARG A 98 -0.02 6.90 13.38
N SER A 99 -0.83 7.76 13.98
CA SER A 99 -2.22 8.00 13.58
C SER A 99 -2.32 8.72 12.25
N ALA A 100 -1.38 9.60 11.89
CA ALA A 100 -1.41 10.27 10.59
C ALA A 100 -1.41 9.26 9.42
N GLY A 101 -0.62 8.19 9.53
CA GLY A 101 -0.58 7.13 8.50
C GLY A 101 -1.91 6.37 8.43
N THR A 102 -2.41 5.91 9.57
CA THR A 102 -3.67 5.13 9.62
C THR A 102 -4.89 5.98 9.25
N ASN A 103 -4.91 7.25 9.64
CA ASN A 103 -5.98 8.18 9.29
C ASN A 103 -5.99 8.45 7.78
N TYR A 104 -4.80 8.63 7.20
CA TYR A 104 -4.69 8.84 5.76
C TYR A 104 -5.13 7.60 4.96
N GLN A 105 -4.74 6.39 5.41
CA GLN A 105 -5.26 5.14 4.82
C GLN A 105 -6.78 5.06 4.89
N ALA A 106 -7.38 5.43 6.03
CA ALA A 106 -8.83 5.44 6.19
C ALA A 106 -9.50 6.48 5.28
N LEU A 107 -8.94 7.69 5.14
CA LEU A 107 -9.44 8.72 4.22
C LEU A 107 -9.42 8.23 2.77
N VAL A 108 -8.28 7.72 2.30
CA VAL A 108 -8.14 7.21 0.93
C VAL A 108 -9.11 6.05 0.69
N SER A 109 -9.24 5.14 1.64
CA SER A 109 -10.17 4.00 1.56
C SER A 109 -11.63 4.46 1.46
N TYR A 110 -12.03 5.41 2.30
CA TYR A 110 -13.38 5.97 2.27
C TYR A 110 -13.65 6.70 0.95
N ALA A 111 -12.71 7.53 0.51
CA ALA A 111 -12.83 8.29 -0.73
C ALA A 111 -12.93 7.39 -1.97
N LEU A 112 -12.13 6.31 -2.03
CA LEU A 112 -12.22 5.31 -3.09
C LEU A 112 -13.57 4.58 -3.04
N ALA A 113 -14.03 4.14 -1.86
CA ALA A 113 -15.32 3.47 -1.73
C ALA A 113 -16.48 4.38 -2.18
N ARG A 114 -16.47 5.65 -1.75
CA ARG A 114 -17.44 6.67 -2.17
C ARG A 114 -17.47 6.86 -3.67
N PHE A 115 -16.29 6.98 -4.28
CA PHE A 115 -16.14 7.10 -5.73
C PHE A 115 -16.73 5.89 -6.46
N LEU A 116 -16.37 4.67 -6.05
CA LEU A 116 -16.85 3.44 -6.69
C LEU A 116 -18.38 3.27 -6.55
N LEU A 117 -18.96 3.68 -5.42
CA LEU A 117 -20.41 3.71 -5.23
C LEU A 117 -21.09 4.69 -6.19
N GLN A 118 -20.57 5.92 -6.33
CA GLN A 118 -21.10 6.93 -7.24
C GLN A 118 -21.04 6.48 -8.71
N ARG A 119 -20.00 5.71 -9.07
CA ARG A 119 -19.82 5.18 -10.43
C ARG A 119 -20.58 3.88 -10.69
N GLN A 120 -21.23 3.30 -9.68
CA GLN A 120 -21.83 1.96 -9.76
C GLN A 120 -20.81 0.92 -10.29
N SER A 121 -19.60 0.93 -9.73
CA SER A 121 -18.53 0.05 -10.17
C SER A 121 -18.67 -1.36 -9.59
N HIS A 122 -18.25 -2.37 -10.37
CA HIS A 122 -18.06 -3.75 -9.89
C HIS A 122 -16.79 -3.90 -9.02
N TRP A 123 -15.96 -2.87 -8.94
CA TRP A 123 -14.80 -2.88 -8.07
C TRP A 123 -15.16 -2.47 -6.64
N TYR A 124 -14.48 -3.06 -5.67
CA TYR A 124 -14.65 -2.72 -4.26
C TYR A 124 -13.32 -2.66 -3.52
N VAL A 125 -13.30 -1.81 -2.48
CA VAL A 125 -12.13 -1.55 -1.65
C VAL A 125 -12.13 -2.46 -0.43
N MET A 126 -10.97 -3.00 -0.08
CA MET A 126 -10.74 -3.74 1.15
C MET A 126 -9.69 -3.01 2.00
N HIS A 127 -10.13 -2.53 3.17
CA HIS A 127 -9.25 -1.92 4.17
C HIS A 127 -9.77 -2.19 5.60
N PRO A 128 -8.97 -2.82 6.49
CA PRO A 128 -7.63 -3.35 6.22
C PRO A 128 -7.66 -4.52 5.22
N VAL A 129 -6.52 -4.80 4.57
CA VAL A 129 -6.39 -5.96 3.68
C VAL A 129 -6.54 -7.26 4.50
N PRO A 130 -7.37 -8.22 4.07
CA PRO A 130 -7.55 -9.47 4.80
C PRO A 130 -6.22 -10.22 5.00
N PRO A 131 -5.92 -10.72 6.20
CA PRO A 131 -4.68 -11.47 6.45
C PRO A 131 -4.50 -12.69 5.55
N THR A 132 -5.60 -13.35 5.18
CA THR A 132 -5.59 -14.50 4.25
C THR A 132 -5.13 -14.10 2.85
N PHE A 133 -5.57 -12.95 2.35
CA PHE A 133 -5.16 -12.43 1.05
C PHE A 133 -3.73 -11.86 1.10
N ALA A 134 -3.37 -11.13 2.16
CA ALA A 134 -1.98 -10.71 2.35
C ALA A 134 -1.02 -11.91 2.42
N HIS A 135 -1.48 -13.03 2.99
CA HIS A 135 -0.72 -14.27 2.99
C HIS A 135 -0.61 -14.89 1.60
N SER A 136 -1.66 -14.87 0.77
CA SER A 136 -1.61 -15.45 -0.58
C SER A 136 -0.60 -14.74 -1.48
N LEU A 137 -0.40 -13.44 -1.26
CA LEU A 137 0.59 -12.61 -1.96
C LEU A 137 2.01 -12.72 -1.37
N ALA A 138 2.27 -13.64 -0.45
CA ALA A 138 3.62 -13.85 0.07
C ALA A 138 4.56 -14.34 -1.04
N ILE A 139 5.80 -13.85 -1.01
CA ILE A 139 6.79 -14.15 -2.04
C ILE A 139 7.83 -15.09 -1.45
N ARG A 140 8.02 -16.21 -2.13
CA ARG A 140 8.99 -17.24 -1.77
C ARG A 140 10.25 -17.04 -2.59
N PHE A 141 11.37 -16.97 -1.91
CA PHE A 141 12.71 -17.07 -2.49
C PHE A 141 13.25 -18.45 -2.15
N GLY A 142 13.47 -19.28 -3.17
CA GLY A 142 14.15 -20.56 -3.00
C GLY A 142 15.60 -20.36 -2.57
N ALA A 143 16.18 -21.40 -1.97
CA ALA A 143 17.60 -21.37 -1.67
C ALA A 143 18.43 -21.37 -2.95
N ALA A 144 19.37 -20.44 -3.03
CA ALA A 144 20.47 -20.55 -3.98
C ALA A 144 21.19 -21.87 -3.74
N ILE A 145 21.34 -22.67 -4.80
CA ILE A 145 22.20 -23.86 -4.87
C ILE A 145 23.56 -23.50 -4.22
N PRO A 146 24.16 -24.37 -3.39
CA PRO A 146 25.45 -24.12 -2.76
C PRO A 146 26.44 -23.63 -3.81
N SER A 147 27.15 -22.55 -3.51
CA SER A 147 28.25 -22.05 -4.33
C SER A 147 29.16 -23.20 -4.72
N GLY A 148 29.11 -23.59 -6.01
CA GLY A 148 30.01 -24.56 -6.58
C GLY A 148 31.45 -24.15 -6.27
N GLY A 149 32.20 -25.09 -5.70
CA GLY A 149 33.56 -24.86 -5.25
C GLY A 149 34.41 -24.24 -6.35
N ALA A 150 35.10 -23.16 -6.01
CA ALA A 150 36.30 -22.76 -6.71
C ALA A 150 37.33 -23.89 -6.51
N THR A 151 37.33 -24.86 -7.42
CA THR A 151 38.47 -25.75 -7.60
C THR A 151 39.50 -24.97 -8.42
N GLY A 152 40.46 -24.40 -7.71
CA GLY A 152 41.57 -23.64 -8.26
C GLY A 152 42.78 -23.80 -7.34
N GLU A 153 43.43 -24.96 -7.51
CA GLU A 153 44.85 -25.24 -7.25
C GLU A 153 45.40 -25.02 -5.84
N GLY A 154 45.58 -26.14 -5.13
CA GLY A 154 46.42 -26.25 -3.95
C GLY A 154 46.71 -27.73 -3.68
N ASP A 155 47.83 -28.22 -4.20
CA ASP A 155 48.36 -29.55 -3.95
C ASP A 155 48.50 -29.82 -2.45
N GLY A 156 47.95 -30.94 -1.99
CA GLY A 156 48.04 -31.37 -0.61
C GLY A 156 47.23 -32.64 -0.37
N GLU A 157 47.87 -33.79 -0.61
CA GLU A 157 47.38 -35.10 -0.22
C GLU A 157 47.05 -35.12 1.28
N ASN A 158 45.76 -35.28 1.61
CA ASN A 158 45.32 -35.83 2.88
C ASN A 158 44.00 -36.57 2.65
N GLU A 159 44.11 -37.90 2.71
CA GLU A 159 43.02 -38.86 2.72
C GLU A 159 42.20 -38.64 4.01
N ILE A 160 41.00 -38.09 3.87
CA ILE A 160 40.01 -37.98 4.95
C ILE A 160 38.84 -38.88 4.57
N GLU A 161 38.63 -39.91 5.37
CA GLU A 161 37.50 -40.83 5.32
C GLU A 161 36.17 -40.06 5.25
N THR A 162 35.34 -40.38 4.27
CA THR A 162 33.95 -39.92 4.15
C THR A 162 33.08 -40.60 5.22
N PRO A 163 32.44 -39.85 6.13
CA PRO A 163 31.25 -40.34 6.79
C PRO A 163 30.07 -40.17 5.82
N ASP A 164 29.48 -41.30 5.43
CA ASP A 164 28.15 -41.38 4.83
C ASP A 164 27.11 -40.64 5.70
N ASP A 165 26.13 -40.05 5.02
CA ASP A 165 24.84 -39.58 5.55
C ASP A 165 24.84 -38.38 6.52
N ALA A 166 25.36 -37.24 6.07
CA ALA A 166 24.83 -35.95 6.49
C ALA A 166 24.02 -35.34 5.34
N GLU A 167 22.68 -35.43 5.42
CA GLU A 167 21.79 -34.61 4.61
C GLU A 167 22.28 -33.17 4.69
N ALA A 168 22.76 -32.64 3.55
CA ALA A 168 23.12 -31.24 3.45
C ALA A 168 21.92 -30.41 3.93
N PRO A 169 22.11 -29.43 4.84
CA PRO A 169 20.99 -28.65 5.34
C PRO A 169 20.30 -27.99 4.14
N GLU A 170 19.09 -28.45 3.86
CA GLU A 170 18.23 -27.90 2.83
C GLU A 170 18.17 -26.39 3.09
N ALA A 171 18.85 -25.61 2.23
CA ALA A 171 19.00 -24.20 2.50
C ALA A 171 17.59 -23.59 2.58
N ALA A 172 17.30 -22.94 3.70
CA ALA A 172 15.93 -22.60 4.07
C ALA A 172 15.37 -21.56 3.09
N ALA A 173 14.30 -21.91 2.37
CA ALA A 173 13.56 -20.96 1.55
C ALA A 173 13.04 -19.80 2.43
N VAL A 174 13.17 -18.57 1.94
CA VAL A 174 12.73 -17.37 2.66
C VAL A 174 11.40 -16.91 2.10
N THR A 175 10.38 -16.83 2.95
CA THR A 175 9.07 -16.29 2.58
C THR A 175 8.88 -14.91 3.18
N ILE A 176 8.57 -13.92 2.33
CA ILE A 176 8.38 -12.53 2.75
C ILE A 176 6.93 -12.14 2.49
N LYS A 177 6.23 -11.68 3.54
CA LYS A 177 4.85 -11.22 3.46
C LYS A 177 4.77 -9.74 3.09
N PRO A 178 3.97 -9.35 2.09
CA PRO A 178 3.84 -7.96 1.69
C PRO A 178 3.16 -7.10 2.76
N ASP A 179 3.60 -5.85 2.86
CA ASP A 179 2.96 -4.81 3.68
C ASP A 179 1.98 -4.04 2.79
N LEU A 180 0.70 -4.40 2.88
CA LEU A 180 -0.37 -3.92 2.00
C LEU A 180 -1.30 -2.96 2.75
N ASP A 181 -1.44 -1.74 2.23
CA ASP A 181 -2.27 -0.72 2.89
C ASP A 181 -3.75 -0.82 2.45
N ILE A 182 -4.00 -0.92 1.14
CA ILE A 182 -5.33 -1.02 0.53
C ILE A 182 -5.30 -1.99 -0.65
N LEU A 183 -6.38 -2.75 -0.81
CA LEU A 183 -6.62 -3.66 -1.94
C LEU A 183 -7.93 -3.31 -2.64
N LEU A 184 -7.94 -3.32 -3.97
CA LEU A 184 -9.15 -3.27 -4.79
C LEU A 184 -9.30 -4.59 -5.55
N ARG A 185 -10.52 -5.13 -5.53
CA ARG A 185 -10.91 -6.37 -6.22
C ARG A 185 -12.16 -6.14 -7.06
N ASN A 186 -12.33 -6.95 -8.09
CA ASN A 186 -13.48 -6.90 -8.98
C ASN A 186 -14.48 -8.00 -8.61
N ALA A 187 -15.68 -7.62 -8.16
CA ALA A 187 -16.72 -8.57 -7.79
C ALA A 187 -17.25 -9.37 -8.98
N SER A 188 -17.07 -8.91 -10.23
CA SER A 188 -17.47 -9.66 -11.43
C SER A 188 -16.48 -10.73 -11.83
N TRP A 189 -15.30 -10.80 -11.21
CA TRP A 189 -14.33 -11.84 -11.53
C TRP A 189 -14.85 -13.20 -11.08
N SER A 190 -15.03 -14.10 -12.05
CA SER A 190 -15.65 -15.42 -11.83
C SER A 190 -14.65 -16.59 -11.84
N GLY A 191 -13.34 -16.32 -11.92
CA GLY A 191 -12.29 -17.31 -11.79
C GLY A 191 -12.39 -18.52 -12.72
N SER A 192 -12.27 -18.29 -14.04
CA SER A 192 -11.95 -19.39 -14.94
C SER A 192 -10.52 -19.88 -14.63
N ALA A 193 -10.26 -21.19 -14.68
CA ALA A 193 -8.97 -21.76 -14.30
C ALA A 193 -7.77 -21.27 -15.15
N ALA A 194 -8.03 -20.56 -16.24
CA ALA A 194 -7.01 -20.01 -17.13
C ALA A 194 -6.72 -18.51 -16.89
N ASP A 195 -7.58 -17.78 -16.17
CA ASP A 195 -7.48 -16.33 -16.05
C ASP A 195 -7.09 -15.91 -14.62
N SER A 196 -5.99 -15.16 -14.50
CA SER A 196 -5.57 -14.59 -13.22
C SER A 196 -6.47 -13.43 -12.79
N GLU A 197 -6.84 -13.38 -11.49
CA GLU A 197 -7.62 -12.27 -10.93
C GLU A 197 -6.83 -10.95 -11.02
N PRO A 198 -7.35 -9.93 -11.71
CA PRO A 198 -6.71 -8.62 -11.67
C PRO A 198 -6.99 -7.96 -10.33
N VAL A 199 -5.93 -7.57 -9.63
CA VAL A 199 -6.02 -6.85 -8.36
C VAL A 199 -5.16 -5.60 -8.38
N LEU A 200 -5.67 -4.53 -7.76
CA LEU A 200 -4.91 -3.32 -7.54
C LEU A 200 -4.54 -3.20 -6.06
N VAL A 201 -3.24 -3.21 -5.81
CA VAL A 201 -2.65 -2.97 -4.51
C VAL A 201 -2.20 -1.52 -4.44
N LEU A 202 -2.52 -0.82 -3.36
CA LEU A 202 -2.08 0.56 -3.14
C LEU A 202 -1.22 0.65 -1.89
N SER A 203 -0.02 1.19 -2.05
CA SER A 203 0.81 1.72 -0.96
C SER A 203 0.38 3.15 -0.65
N VAL A 204 -0.08 3.41 0.57
CA VAL A 204 -0.63 4.72 0.99
C VAL A 204 0.29 5.36 2.01
N LYS A 205 0.99 6.43 1.61
CA LYS A 205 2.04 7.06 2.43
C LYS A 205 1.80 8.56 2.60
N THR A 206 1.81 9.05 3.84
CA THR A 206 1.68 10.49 4.10
C THR A 206 2.85 11.31 3.53
N SER A 207 4.06 10.73 3.52
CA SER A 207 5.31 11.30 2.98
C SER A 207 6.06 10.22 2.21
N LEU A 208 6.84 10.62 1.20
CA LEU A 208 7.63 9.73 0.34
C LEU A 208 9.09 9.55 0.84
N ALA A 209 9.60 10.42 1.73
CA ALA A 209 11.03 10.66 1.96
C ALA A 209 11.86 9.38 2.14
N ASP A 210 11.50 8.57 3.14
CA ASP A 210 12.13 7.28 3.40
C ASP A 210 11.18 6.10 3.15
N ARG A 211 9.91 6.39 2.88
CA ARG A 211 8.84 5.39 2.80
C ARG A 211 8.56 4.93 1.37
N ALA A 212 8.90 5.74 0.36
CA ALA A 212 8.81 5.34 -1.03
C ALA A 212 9.71 4.14 -1.34
N GLY A 213 10.89 4.06 -0.71
CA GLY A 213 11.80 2.91 -0.88
C GLY A 213 11.21 1.59 -0.40
N ALA A 214 10.49 1.60 0.73
CA ALA A 214 9.81 0.41 1.25
C ALA A 214 8.67 -0.05 0.31
N ALA A 215 7.88 0.87 -0.21
CA ALA A 215 6.84 0.57 -1.19
C ALA A 215 7.42 0.09 -2.52
N ALA A 216 8.52 0.70 -2.98
CA ALA A 216 9.20 0.32 -4.23
C ALA A 216 9.80 -1.09 -4.15
N ARG A 217 10.26 -1.51 -2.97
CA ARG A 217 10.67 -2.90 -2.72
C ARG A 217 9.54 -3.87 -3.04
N TRP A 218 8.32 -3.58 -2.60
CA TRP A 218 7.16 -4.43 -2.89
C TRP A 218 6.79 -4.43 -4.36
N LYS A 219 6.85 -3.27 -5.03
CA LYS A 219 6.69 -3.20 -6.48
C LYS A 219 7.67 -4.12 -7.21
N MET A 220 8.96 -4.02 -6.89
CA MET A 220 9.99 -4.87 -7.47
C MET A 220 9.69 -6.36 -7.23
N TYR A 221 9.25 -6.73 -6.02
CA TYR A 221 8.92 -8.12 -5.74
C TYR A 221 7.67 -8.61 -6.51
N PHE A 222 6.64 -7.78 -6.65
CA PHE A 222 5.47 -8.11 -7.48
C PHE A 222 5.84 -8.22 -8.96
N ASP A 223 6.70 -7.35 -9.47
CA ASP A 223 7.18 -7.40 -10.85
C ASP A 223 7.96 -8.69 -11.11
N LEU A 224 8.83 -9.08 -10.17
CA LEU A 224 9.57 -10.33 -10.29
C LEU A 224 8.60 -11.51 -10.45
N VAL A 225 7.58 -11.64 -9.60
CA VAL A 225 6.68 -12.82 -9.64
C VAL A 225 5.60 -12.76 -10.72
N THR A 226 5.21 -11.57 -11.20
CA THR A 226 4.14 -11.41 -12.21
C THR A 226 4.67 -11.19 -13.63
N GLN A 227 5.92 -10.76 -13.77
CA GLN A 227 6.61 -10.51 -15.03
C GLN A 227 7.99 -11.19 -14.99
N PRO A 228 8.03 -12.54 -15.12
CA PRO A 228 9.28 -13.27 -15.02
C PRO A 228 10.28 -12.78 -16.06
N CYS A 229 11.55 -12.73 -15.67
CA CYS A 229 12.65 -12.31 -16.53
C CYS A 229 12.64 -13.11 -17.85
N VAL A 230 12.78 -12.44 -19.00
CA VAL A 230 12.83 -13.11 -20.31
C VAL A 230 14.01 -14.09 -20.43
N HIS A 231 15.05 -13.88 -19.62
CA HIS A 231 16.23 -14.73 -19.52
C HIS A 231 16.09 -15.81 -18.43
N ALA A 232 14.92 -15.98 -17.80
CA ALA A 232 14.72 -16.96 -16.73
C ALA A 232 14.98 -18.41 -17.18
N SER A 233 14.96 -18.69 -18.48
CA SER A 233 15.33 -20.00 -19.02
C SER A 233 16.85 -20.23 -19.08
N GLU A 234 17.68 -19.20 -18.94
CA GLU A 234 19.14 -19.33 -19.00
C GLU A 234 19.70 -19.93 -17.70
N ASP A 235 20.70 -20.82 -17.81
CA ASP A 235 21.20 -21.62 -16.68
C ASP A 235 21.89 -20.78 -15.58
N GLU A 236 22.44 -19.60 -15.92
CA GLU A 236 23.08 -18.69 -14.95
C GLU A 236 22.18 -17.53 -14.49
N CYS A 237 20.91 -17.50 -14.93
CA CYS A 237 20.02 -16.41 -14.58
C CYS A 237 19.78 -16.36 -13.07
N ALA A 238 20.10 -15.23 -12.44
CA ALA A 238 19.87 -15.02 -11.01
C ALA A 238 18.39 -15.22 -10.63
N TYR A 239 17.46 -14.86 -11.53
CA TYR A 239 16.03 -15.08 -11.33
C TYR A 239 15.69 -16.57 -11.15
N ARG A 240 16.22 -17.43 -12.03
CA ARG A 240 16.04 -18.89 -11.96
C ARG A 240 16.70 -19.47 -10.71
N ARG A 241 17.90 -19.01 -10.38
CA ARG A 241 18.65 -19.47 -9.19
C ARG A 241 17.97 -19.15 -7.87
N LEU A 242 17.22 -18.05 -7.81
CA LEU A 242 16.49 -17.61 -6.62
C LEU A 242 15.09 -18.22 -6.53
N SER A 243 14.63 -18.94 -7.56
CA SER A 243 13.29 -19.57 -7.65
C SER A 243 12.19 -18.68 -7.07
N ILE A 244 12.08 -17.45 -7.60
CA ILE A 244 11.19 -16.42 -7.07
C ILE A 244 9.77 -16.67 -7.58
N GLU A 245 8.83 -16.84 -6.66
CA GLU A 245 7.43 -17.11 -7.00
C GLU A 245 6.47 -16.60 -5.93
N LEU A 246 5.17 -16.53 -6.27
CA LEU A 246 4.11 -16.41 -5.29
C LEU A 246 3.99 -17.73 -4.52
N ALA A 247 4.03 -17.65 -3.20
CA ALA A 247 4.11 -18.82 -2.33
C ALA A 247 2.83 -19.67 -2.31
N HIS A 248 1.68 -19.08 -2.66
CA HIS A 248 0.38 -19.69 -2.40
C HIS A 248 -0.65 -19.55 -3.52
N ASP A 249 -0.68 -18.42 -4.24
CA ASP A 249 -1.66 -18.19 -5.30
C ASP A 249 -0.99 -17.64 -6.56
N PRO A 250 -0.78 -18.49 -7.60
CA PRO A 250 -0.19 -18.04 -8.86
C PRO A 250 -1.21 -17.33 -9.78
N HIS A 251 -2.51 -17.33 -9.43
CA HIS A 251 -3.59 -16.87 -10.30
C HIS A 251 -4.03 -15.44 -9.96
N VAL A 252 -3.09 -14.56 -9.64
CA VAL A 252 -3.33 -13.13 -9.40
C VAL A 252 -2.43 -12.28 -10.28
N ARG A 253 -3.03 -11.29 -10.95
CA ARG A 253 -2.32 -10.26 -11.70
C ARG A 253 -2.32 -8.98 -10.88
N ILE A 254 -1.16 -8.65 -10.33
CA ILE A 254 -1.01 -7.54 -9.38
C ILE A 254 -0.59 -6.28 -10.15
N THR A 255 -1.40 -5.23 -10.07
CA THR A 255 -0.97 -3.86 -10.37
C THR A 255 -0.69 -3.16 -9.06
N HIS A 256 0.44 -2.43 -8.96
CA HIS A 256 0.82 -1.78 -7.71
C HIS A 256 0.99 -0.28 -7.90
N GLY A 257 0.12 0.46 -7.21
CA GLY A 257 0.12 1.91 -7.18
C GLY A 257 0.62 2.49 -5.84
N ILE A 258 1.02 3.75 -5.88
CA ILE A 258 1.31 4.55 -4.69
C ILE A 258 0.39 5.76 -4.62
N VAL A 259 -0.17 6.01 -3.44
CA VAL A 259 -1.00 7.18 -3.13
C VAL A 259 -0.35 7.95 -2.00
N THR A 260 -0.09 9.25 -2.20
CA THR A 260 0.60 10.07 -1.19
C THR A 260 -0.10 11.37 -0.83
N ALA A 261 -0.05 11.71 0.46
CA ALA A 261 -0.51 13.02 0.93
C ALA A 261 0.52 14.12 0.59
N ASN A 262 1.72 13.76 0.14
CA ASN A 262 2.83 14.66 -0.13
C ASN A 262 3.10 15.66 1.03
N ILE A 263 3.05 15.16 2.26
CA ILE A 263 3.33 15.93 3.47
C ILE A 263 4.84 15.92 3.71
N TYR A 264 5.47 17.09 3.76
CA TYR A 264 6.87 17.22 4.11
C TYR A 264 7.08 18.43 5.00
N LYS A 265 7.72 18.22 6.15
CA LYS A 265 8.27 19.31 6.98
C LYS A 265 7.31 20.50 7.22
N ILE A 266 6.02 20.20 7.46
CA ILE A 266 4.94 21.21 7.57
C ILE A 266 5.26 22.32 8.60
N ASN A 267 6.01 22.01 9.65
CA ASN A 267 6.31 22.96 10.73
C ASN A 267 7.68 23.63 10.64
N SER A 268 8.48 23.38 9.59
CA SER A 268 9.84 23.96 9.51
C SER A 268 9.96 25.11 8.53
N ASP A 269 9.28 25.05 7.38
CA ASP A 269 9.36 26.06 6.32
C ASP A 269 8.02 26.19 5.59
N PRO A 270 7.46 27.40 5.44
CA PRO A 270 6.25 27.64 4.65
C PRO A 270 6.33 27.08 3.23
N TYR A 271 7.51 27.07 2.60
CA TYR A 271 7.74 26.50 1.28
C TYR A 271 7.43 24.99 1.27
N TYR A 272 7.98 24.22 2.22
CA TYR A 272 7.68 22.78 2.31
C TYR A 272 6.23 22.53 2.74
N ALA A 273 5.69 23.39 3.60
CA ALA A 273 4.29 23.36 3.99
C ALA A 273 3.35 23.62 2.80
N GLN A 274 3.77 24.36 1.77
CA GLN A 274 2.99 24.68 0.58
C GLN A 274 3.17 23.66 -0.56
N PHE A 275 4.39 23.16 -0.76
CA PHE A 275 4.76 22.39 -1.96
C PHE A 275 5.10 20.92 -1.70
N GLY A 276 5.12 20.50 -0.44
CA GLY A 276 5.37 19.11 -0.07
C GLY A 276 6.76 18.61 -0.45
N GLU A 277 6.88 17.30 -0.60
CA GLU A 277 8.13 16.61 -0.89
C GLU A 277 8.47 16.56 -2.38
N LEU A 278 7.45 16.39 -3.22
CA LEU A 278 7.65 16.20 -4.65
C LEU A 278 8.32 17.42 -5.33
N ARG A 279 8.17 18.62 -4.76
CA ARG A 279 8.86 19.86 -5.19
C ARG A 279 10.11 20.21 -4.38
N SER A 280 10.49 19.40 -3.38
CA SER A 280 11.68 19.66 -2.57
C SER A 280 12.96 19.05 -3.19
N ASN A 281 12.90 18.53 -4.42
CA ASN A 281 13.95 17.72 -5.07
C ASN A 281 14.37 16.48 -4.26
N GLN A 282 13.57 16.08 -3.27
CA GLN A 282 13.78 14.86 -2.48
C GLN A 282 13.00 13.67 -3.04
N ALA A 283 12.17 13.88 -4.08
CA ALA A 283 11.48 12.80 -4.78
C ALA A 283 12.53 11.81 -5.33
N ARG A 284 12.63 10.65 -4.69
CA ARG A 284 13.60 9.62 -5.09
C ARG A 284 13.18 8.98 -6.41
N SER A 285 14.15 8.57 -7.22
CA SER A 285 13.93 7.83 -8.49
C SER A 285 13.03 6.59 -8.35
N ASN A 286 12.90 6.05 -7.14
CA ASN A 286 12.08 4.87 -6.88
C ASN A 286 10.57 5.16 -7.00
N THR A 287 10.12 6.42 -6.97
CA THR A 287 8.71 6.77 -7.20
C THR A 287 8.28 6.54 -8.64
N PHE A 288 9.22 6.40 -9.58
CA PHE A 288 8.93 6.09 -10.99
C PHE A 288 8.71 4.59 -11.24
N MET A 289 8.92 3.74 -10.24
CA MET A 289 8.77 2.29 -10.39
C MET A 289 7.31 1.83 -10.36
N PHE A 290 6.40 2.63 -9.80
CA PHE A 290 5.00 2.24 -9.62
C PHE A 290 4.20 2.40 -10.90
N ASP A 291 3.27 1.46 -11.14
CA ASP A 291 2.41 1.49 -12.32
C ASP A 291 1.47 2.71 -12.28
N LEU A 292 1.02 3.04 -11.06
CA LEU A 292 0.13 4.17 -10.80
C LEU A 292 0.68 5.04 -9.66
N ARG A 293 0.65 6.37 -9.83
CA ARG A 293 1.28 7.32 -8.90
C ARG A 293 0.37 8.51 -8.66
N TYR A 294 -0.09 8.68 -7.43
CA TYR A 294 -1.08 9.70 -7.10
C TYR A 294 -0.69 10.54 -5.92
N THR A 295 -1.04 11.82 -5.99
CA THR A 295 -1.12 12.67 -4.81
C THR A 295 -2.54 13.14 -4.56
N THR A 296 -2.98 13.08 -3.30
CA THR A 296 -4.28 13.65 -2.88
C THR A 296 -4.13 15.09 -2.41
N ARG A 297 -3.00 15.71 -2.67
CA ARG A 297 -2.75 17.11 -2.32
C ARG A 297 -3.15 17.97 -3.51
N GLU A 298 -3.81 19.09 -3.23
CA GLU A 298 -4.10 20.09 -4.25
C GLU A 298 -2.80 20.82 -4.65
N GLU A 299 -2.09 20.24 -5.62
CA GLU A 299 -0.90 20.85 -6.23
C GLU A 299 -1.21 21.18 -7.68
N SER A 300 -0.82 22.39 -8.12
CA SER A 300 -0.85 22.76 -9.54
C SER A 300 -0.02 21.77 -10.37
N ALA A 301 -0.46 21.49 -11.61
CA ALA A 301 -0.02 20.42 -12.53
C ALA A 301 1.49 20.12 -12.72
N ASP A 302 2.41 20.94 -12.21
CA ASP A 302 3.86 20.81 -12.44
C ASP A 302 4.59 19.84 -11.48
N VAL A 303 3.93 18.81 -10.94
CA VAL A 303 4.55 17.93 -9.92
C VAL A 303 4.60 16.47 -10.37
N MET A 304 5.73 15.83 -10.08
CA MET A 304 6.17 14.50 -10.54
C MET A 304 5.33 13.29 -10.08
N ALA A 305 4.29 13.50 -9.26
CA ALA A 305 3.21 12.52 -9.09
C ALA A 305 2.01 13.07 -9.85
N GLU A 306 1.39 12.22 -10.65
CA GLU A 306 0.29 12.63 -11.48
C GLU A 306 -0.82 13.14 -10.55
N GLY A 307 -1.21 14.41 -10.70
CA GLY A 307 -2.15 15.09 -9.81
C GLY A 307 -3.55 14.49 -9.90
N TRP A 308 -4.55 15.15 -9.34
CA TRP A 308 -5.95 14.69 -9.42
C TRP A 308 -6.43 14.43 -10.86
N GLU A 309 -5.84 15.10 -11.86
CA GLU A 309 -6.16 14.91 -13.28
C GLU A 309 -5.89 13.48 -13.78
N SER A 310 -4.95 12.76 -13.15
CA SER A 310 -4.65 11.37 -13.48
C SER A 310 -5.49 10.35 -12.72
N LEU A 311 -6.42 10.77 -11.86
CA LEU A 311 -7.40 9.84 -11.27
C LEU A 311 -8.24 9.17 -12.35
N THR A 312 -8.41 9.84 -13.49
CA THR A 312 -8.94 9.25 -14.72
C THR A 312 -8.15 8.02 -15.18
N ARG A 313 -6.89 7.84 -14.79
CA ARG A 313 -6.08 6.63 -15.08
C ARG A 313 -6.36 5.47 -14.15
N ILE A 314 -6.70 5.69 -12.86
CA ILE A 314 -7.24 4.58 -12.04
C ILE A 314 -8.54 4.14 -12.68
N GLU A 315 -9.41 5.08 -13.02
CA GLU A 315 -10.69 4.80 -13.67
C GLU A 315 -10.50 4.07 -15.00
N GLN A 316 -9.68 4.59 -15.91
CA GLN A 316 -9.34 3.94 -17.17
C GLN A 316 -8.75 2.56 -16.95
N TRP A 317 -7.83 2.40 -15.98
CA TRP A 317 -7.28 1.09 -15.65
C TRP A 317 -8.35 0.12 -15.17
N LEU A 318 -9.25 0.56 -14.27
CA LEU A 318 -10.36 -0.26 -13.75
C LEU A 318 -11.31 -0.67 -14.89
N ASP A 319 -11.63 0.25 -15.78
CA ASP A 319 -12.53 0.06 -16.92
C ASP A 319 -11.89 -0.84 -18.00
N ASP A 320 -10.64 -0.59 -18.36
CA ASP A 320 -9.90 -1.36 -19.35
C ASP A 320 -9.67 -2.79 -18.86
N THR A 321 -9.31 -2.94 -17.58
CA THR A 321 -9.15 -4.25 -16.93
C THR A 321 -10.47 -5.01 -16.85
N ALA A 322 -11.58 -4.31 -16.59
CA ALA A 322 -12.91 -4.93 -16.59
C ALA A 322 -13.33 -5.40 -17.99
N ARG A 323 -13.04 -4.61 -19.03
CA ARG A 323 -13.37 -4.92 -20.44
C ARG A 323 -12.51 -6.05 -21.03
N THR A 324 -11.23 -6.09 -20.63
CA THR A 324 -10.24 -7.03 -21.17
C THR A 324 -10.35 -8.46 -20.63
N ASN A 325 -11.15 -8.70 -19.59
CA ASN A 325 -11.54 -10.06 -19.17
C ASN A 325 -12.36 -10.82 -20.23
N GLY A 326 -12.71 -10.19 -21.37
CA GLY A 326 -13.27 -10.87 -22.55
C GLY A 326 -12.27 -11.11 -23.69
N MET A 327 -11.17 -10.35 -23.77
CA MET A 327 -10.11 -10.48 -24.76
C MET A 327 -8.92 -9.63 -24.31
N LEU A 328 -7.73 -10.23 -24.22
CA LEU A 328 -6.49 -9.51 -24.50
C LEU A 328 -5.78 -10.17 -25.67
N PRO A 329 -5.03 -9.38 -26.46
CA PRO A 329 -4.41 -9.79 -27.73
C PRO A 329 -3.37 -10.90 -27.60
#